data_AF-A0A1J0PAA6-F1
#
_entry.id   AF-A0A1J0PAA6-F1
#
_cell.length_a   1.000
_cell.length_b   1.000
_cell.length_c   1.000
_cell.angle_alpha   90.00
_cell.angle_beta   90.00
_cell.angle_gamma   90.00
#
_symmetry.space_group_name_H-M   'P 1'
#
loop_
_entity.id
_entity.type
_entity.pdbx_description
1 polymer ?
#
loop_
_entity_poly.entity_id
_entity_poly.type
_entity_poly.pdbx_seq_one_letter_code
_entity_poly.pdbx_strand_id
1 'polypeptide(L)'
;MTVATQPDPQLQRRLQQDSIQLGAKTIFLNPFLYWRRFDANTDRWLREPGQLPEEQIQANRSRFYPELLWDELSDQERQLKDGAVEMFLKTLELISTFNPDLSAGHLLEVERKMAVTKKRSFERWVEKALGRRLKGERRERRRFDRERWLRGWGEWLGLDTTRQALLPLTTLLVLSALAGSWLGSRQFCRPGLVQPGIERNL
;
A
#
# COMPACT_ATOMS: atom_id res chain seq x y z
N MET A 1 22.03 -7.90 -33.24
CA MET A 1 21.76 -6.44 -33.23
C MET A 1 21.08 -6.10 -31.91
N THR A 2 21.81 -5.51 -30.97
CA THR A 2 21.27 -5.10 -29.66
C THR A 2 20.59 -3.74 -29.81
N VAL A 3 19.26 -3.71 -29.65
CA VAL A 3 18.49 -2.46 -29.67
C VAL A 3 18.83 -1.69 -28.39
N ALA A 4 19.69 -0.69 -28.50
CA ALA A 4 19.93 0.27 -27.42
C ALA A 4 18.61 1.03 -27.18
N THR A 5 17.97 0.76 -26.05
CA THR A 5 16.75 1.46 -25.62
C THR A 5 17.13 2.92 -25.39
N GLN A 6 16.76 3.81 -26.31
CA GLN A 6 17.00 5.25 -26.14
C GLN A 6 16.27 5.71 -24.87
N PRO A 7 16.94 6.41 -23.93
CA PRO A 7 16.29 6.86 -22.71
C PRO A 7 15.23 7.92 -23.05
N ASP A 8 14.04 7.80 -22.44
CA ASP A 8 12.94 8.75 -22.62
C ASP A 8 13.40 10.20 -22.39
N PRO A 9 13.13 11.13 -23.33
CA PRO A 9 13.61 12.51 -23.24
C PRO A 9 13.03 13.26 -22.03
N GLN A 10 11.83 12.88 -21.57
CA GLN A 10 11.23 13.43 -20.36
C GLN A 10 11.94 12.96 -19.08
N LEU A 11 12.42 11.71 -19.06
CA LEU A 11 13.16 11.15 -17.94
C LEU A 11 14.52 11.85 -17.81
N GLN A 12 15.19 12.10 -18.94
CA GLN A 12 16.45 12.87 -18.94
C GLN A 12 16.27 14.28 -18.38
N ARG A 13 15.20 14.99 -18.77
CA ARG A 13 14.90 16.34 -18.21
C ARG A 13 14.68 16.31 -16.71
N ARG A 14 13.97 15.30 -16.18
CA ARG A 14 13.77 15.14 -14.73
C ARG A 14 15.07 14.84 -13.99
N LEU A 15 15.92 13.98 -14.56
CA LEU A 15 17.23 13.68 -13.97
C LEU A 15 18.15 14.91 -13.97
N GLN A 16 18.11 15.72 -15.03
CA GLN A 16 18.85 16.98 -15.08
C GLN A 16 18.37 17.97 -14.01
N GLN A 17 17.05 18.13 -13.85
CA GLN A 17 16.45 18.95 -12.78
C GLN A 17 16.79 18.45 -11.38
N ASP A 18 16.92 17.13 -11.23
CA ASP A 18 17.25 16.44 -9.99
C ASP A 18 18.76 16.32 -9.76
N SER A 19 19.59 17.07 -10.47
CA SER A 19 21.04 17.01 -10.33
C SER A 19 21.67 18.37 -10.03
N ILE A 20 22.82 18.37 -9.36
CA ILE A 20 23.67 19.54 -9.14
C ILE A 20 25.10 19.18 -9.55
N GLN A 21 25.75 20.08 -10.27
CA GLN A 21 27.15 19.93 -10.65
C GLN A 21 28.00 20.67 -9.62
N LEU A 22 28.83 19.93 -8.88
CA LEU A 22 29.79 20.47 -7.93
C LEU A 22 31.19 20.07 -8.38
N GLY A 23 31.96 21.05 -8.86
CA GLY A 23 33.23 20.81 -9.53
C GLY A 23 33.07 19.85 -10.73
N ALA A 24 33.81 18.75 -10.73
CA ALA A 24 33.74 17.72 -11.78
C ALA A 24 32.68 16.63 -11.52
N LYS A 25 31.91 16.71 -10.42
CA LYS A 25 30.96 15.66 -10.01
C LYS A 25 29.51 16.10 -10.21
N THR A 26 28.69 15.20 -10.73
CA THR A 26 27.23 15.38 -10.80
C THR A 26 26.57 14.62 -9.66
N ILE A 27 25.97 15.34 -8.72
CA ILE A 27 25.26 14.78 -7.58
C ILE A 27 23.77 14.80 -7.89
N PHE A 28 23.10 13.68 -7.67
CA PHE A 28 21.65 13.63 -7.75
C PHE A 28 21.03 13.99 -6.40
N LEU A 29 19.92 14.74 -6.41
CA LEU A 29 19.14 15.11 -5.23
C LEU A 29 18.02 14.08 -4.94
N ASN A 30 17.77 13.19 -5.89
CA ASN A 30 16.73 12.19 -5.81
C ASN A 30 17.24 10.95 -5.04
N PRO A 31 16.75 10.68 -3.82
CA PRO A 31 17.26 9.58 -2.99
C PRO A 31 17.02 8.20 -3.61
N PHE A 32 16.00 8.03 -4.46
CA PHE A 32 15.70 6.75 -5.10
C PHE A 32 16.81 6.28 -6.05
N LEU A 33 17.61 7.20 -6.59
CA LEU A 33 18.74 6.87 -7.44
C LEU A 33 19.88 6.22 -6.64
N TYR A 34 20.04 6.62 -5.38
CA TYR A 34 21.00 6.02 -4.45
C TYR A 34 20.46 4.73 -3.84
N TRP A 35 19.18 4.68 -3.47
CA TRP A 35 18.56 3.46 -2.91
C TRP A 35 18.59 2.27 -3.86
N ARG A 36 18.49 2.49 -5.17
CA ARG A 36 18.66 1.40 -6.15
C ARG A 36 20.08 0.81 -6.11
N ARG A 37 21.08 1.63 -5.78
CA ARG A 37 22.49 1.24 -5.70
C ARG A 37 22.87 0.66 -4.33
N PHE A 38 22.11 0.96 -3.28
CA PHE A 38 22.36 0.53 -1.89
C PHE A 38 21.85 -0.90 -1.54
N ASP A 39 21.43 -1.67 -2.56
CA ASP A 39 20.82 -3.00 -2.45
C ASP A 39 19.41 -3.03 -1.80
N ALA A 40 18.59 -4.02 -2.18
CA ALA A 40 17.21 -4.17 -1.75
C ALA A 40 17.06 -4.83 -0.37
N ASN A 41 18.10 -5.52 0.10
CA ASN A 41 18.07 -6.32 1.33
C ASN A 41 18.64 -5.59 2.55
N THR A 42 19.46 -4.56 2.37
CA THR A 42 20.27 -4.01 3.47
C THR A 42 19.49 -3.05 4.34
N ASP A 43 18.74 -2.10 3.78
CA ASP A 43 18.19 -1.00 4.60
C ASP A 43 16.79 -0.56 4.17
N ARG A 44 15.79 -1.32 4.63
CA ARG A 44 14.38 -0.89 4.67
C ARG A 44 14.24 0.44 5.41
N TRP A 45 15.14 0.71 6.35
CA TRP A 45 15.05 1.88 7.20
C TRP A 45 15.24 3.19 6.41
N LEU A 46 16.15 3.22 5.45
CA LEU A 46 16.35 4.38 4.59
C LEU A 46 15.11 4.74 3.73
N ARG A 47 14.15 3.82 3.57
CA ARG A 47 12.96 3.96 2.72
C ARG A 47 11.65 4.12 3.48
N GLU A 48 11.63 4.13 4.81
CA GLU A 48 10.40 4.32 5.57
C GLU A 48 10.55 5.52 6.50
N PRO A 49 9.54 6.41 6.58
CA PRO A 49 9.53 7.47 7.58
C PRO A 49 9.18 6.92 8.97
N GLY A 50 9.59 7.64 10.00
CA GLY A 50 9.33 7.36 11.41
C GLY A 50 10.36 6.46 12.08
N GLN A 51 11.64 6.58 11.72
CA GLN A 51 12.72 5.74 12.27
C GLN A 51 13.90 6.51 12.84
N LEU A 52 14.10 7.76 12.43
CA LEU A 52 15.03 8.64 13.13
C LEU A 52 14.46 9.03 14.50
N PRO A 53 15.31 9.21 15.52
CA PRO A 53 14.91 9.73 16.83
C PRO A 53 14.19 11.08 16.70
N GLU A 54 13.13 11.26 17.48
CA GLU A 54 12.32 12.48 17.41
C GLU A 54 13.14 13.74 17.75
N GLU A 55 14.05 13.65 18.71
CA GLU A 55 14.97 14.73 19.08
C GLU A 55 15.83 15.20 17.90
N GLN A 56 16.32 14.27 17.08
CA GLN A 56 17.12 14.58 15.89
C GLN A 56 16.29 15.31 14.84
N ILE A 57 15.02 14.90 14.67
CA ILE A 57 14.10 15.54 13.74
C ILE A 57 13.76 16.95 14.23
N GLN A 58 13.41 17.09 15.51
CA GLN A 58 13.06 18.36 16.15
C GLN A 58 14.21 19.38 16.03
N ALA A 59 15.45 18.95 16.27
CA ALA A 59 16.64 19.80 16.13
C ALA A 59 16.86 20.34 14.70
N ASN A 60 16.33 19.66 13.67
CA ASN A 60 16.50 20.03 12.26
C ASN A 60 15.25 20.65 11.62
N ARG A 61 14.17 20.88 12.37
CA ARG A 61 12.92 21.47 11.88
C ARG A 61 13.13 22.83 11.20
N SER A 62 13.79 23.75 11.90
CA SER A 62 14.07 25.11 11.41
C SER A 62 15.06 25.15 10.24
N ARG A 63 15.86 24.11 10.05
CA ARG A 63 16.82 23.99 8.94
C ARG A 63 16.12 23.81 7.60
N PHE A 64 15.05 23.00 7.56
CA PHE A 64 14.31 22.68 6.32
C PHE A 64 12.96 23.41 6.18
N TYR A 65 12.38 23.83 7.30
CA TYR A 65 11.12 24.58 7.38
C TYR A 65 11.28 25.80 8.31
N PRO A 66 12.16 26.76 7.97
CA PRO A 66 12.31 27.99 8.75
C PRO A 66 11.04 28.84 8.75
N GLU A 67 10.17 28.69 7.74
CA GLU A 67 8.98 29.50 7.57
C GLU A 67 7.74 29.01 8.34
N LEU A 68 7.82 27.84 9.00
CA LEU A 68 6.68 27.24 9.70
C LEU A 68 6.66 27.56 11.19
N LEU A 69 5.49 27.91 11.70
CA LEU A 69 5.18 27.95 13.13
C LEU A 69 4.72 26.56 13.58
N TRP A 70 5.66 25.77 14.11
CA TRP A 70 5.45 24.35 14.41
C TRP A 70 4.39 24.06 15.47
N ASP A 71 4.16 25.01 16.37
CA ASP A 71 3.18 24.90 17.46
C ASP A 71 1.73 25.04 16.96
N GLU A 72 1.54 25.70 15.81
CA GLU A 72 0.22 25.93 15.21
C GLU A 72 -0.20 24.80 14.25
N LEU A 73 0.73 23.92 13.88
CA LEU A 73 0.45 22.80 12.98
C LEU A 73 -0.45 21.76 13.65
N SER A 74 -1.40 21.21 12.89
CA SER A 74 -2.12 20.01 13.30
C SER A 74 -1.16 18.82 13.46
N ASP A 75 -1.52 17.84 14.29
CA ASP A 75 -0.67 16.66 14.52
C ASP A 75 -0.35 15.90 13.22
N GLN A 76 -1.32 15.84 12.30
CA GLN A 76 -1.13 15.17 11.00
C GLN A 76 -0.14 15.94 10.11
N GLU A 77 -0.25 17.26 10.06
CA GLU A 77 0.67 18.09 9.29
C GLU A 77 2.06 18.05 9.91
N ARG A 78 2.17 18.16 11.23
CA ARG A 78 3.44 18.05 11.96
C ARG A 78 4.11 16.71 11.67
N GLN A 79 3.39 15.60 11.77
CA GLN A 79 3.92 14.27 11.46
C GLN A 79 4.40 14.14 10.00
N LEU A 80 3.67 14.74 9.06
CA LEU A 80 4.07 14.75 7.65
C LEU A 80 5.33 15.59 7.41
N LYS A 81 5.44 16.77 8.04
CA LYS A 81 6.63 17.63 7.94
C LYS A 81 7.84 17.01 8.64
N ASP A 82 7.65 16.41 9.81
CA ASP A 82 8.70 15.67 10.53
C ASP A 82 9.22 14.49 9.71
N GLY A 83 8.31 13.70 9.11
CA GLY A 83 8.72 12.65 8.18
C GLY A 83 9.47 13.20 6.96
N ALA A 84 9.13 14.39 6.46
CA ALA A 84 9.84 15.02 5.36
C ALA A 84 11.25 15.48 5.78
N VAL A 85 11.41 16.04 6.99
CA VAL A 85 12.71 16.38 7.59
C VAL A 85 13.59 15.13 7.69
N GLU A 86 13.05 14.01 8.17
CA GLU A 86 13.76 12.74 8.19
C GLU A 86 14.21 12.29 6.81
N MET A 87 13.37 12.47 5.78
CA MET A 87 13.76 12.15 4.40
C MET A 87 14.89 13.02 3.87
N PHE A 88 14.92 14.31 4.24
CA PHE A 88 16.04 15.18 3.91
C PHE A 88 17.34 14.69 4.55
N LEU A 89 17.31 14.37 5.85
CA LEU A 89 18.49 13.88 6.58
C LEU A 89 19.02 12.56 5.98
N LYS A 90 18.14 11.58 5.77
CA LYS A 90 18.49 10.30 5.12
C LYS A 90 19.06 10.51 3.72
N THR A 91 18.55 11.48 2.97
CA THR A 91 19.06 11.79 1.62
C THR A 91 20.45 12.42 1.68
N LEU A 92 20.70 13.33 2.62
CA LEU A 92 22.03 13.91 2.81
C LEU A 92 23.05 12.85 3.22
N GLU A 93 22.68 11.97 4.15
CA GLU A 93 23.50 10.85 4.58
C GLU A 93 23.88 9.98 3.38
N LEU A 94 22.91 9.57 2.56
CA LEU A 94 23.16 8.82 1.32
C LEU A 94 24.11 9.54 0.37
N ILE A 95 23.86 10.83 0.11
CA ILE A 95 24.70 11.61 -0.79
C ILE A 95 26.14 11.65 -0.26
N SER A 96 26.33 11.84 1.05
CA SER A 96 27.65 11.86 1.67
C SER A 96 28.35 10.50 1.59
N THR A 97 27.62 9.40 1.82
CA THR A 97 28.17 8.03 1.73
C THR A 97 28.62 7.68 0.32
N PHE A 98 27.86 8.09 -0.71
CA PHE A 98 28.21 7.83 -2.11
C PHE A 98 29.24 8.80 -2.69
N ASN A 99 29.50 9.92 -2.02
CA ASN A 99 30.43 10.94 -2.49
C ASN A 99 31.32 11.41 -1.31
N PRO A 100 32.23 10.54 -0.83
CA PRO A 100 33.02 10.83 0.37
C PRO A 100 33.93 12.06 0.23
N ASP A 101 34.31 12.44 -0.99
CA ASP A 101 35.17 13.61 -1.23
C ASP A 101 34.41 14.95 -1.22
N LEU A 102 33.10 14.97 -0.88
CA LEU A 102 32.35 16.21 -0.78
C LEU A 102 32.77 16.99 0.47
N SER A 103 33.18 18.24 0.27
CA SER A 103 33.42 19.17 1.36
C SER A 103 32.12 19.51 2.09
N ALA A 104 32.24 20.00 3.33
CA ALA A 104 31.08 20.50 4.08
C ALA A 104 30.34 21.63 3.32
N GLY A 105 31.07 22.49 2.61
CA GLY A 105 30.48 23.53 1.75
C GLY A 105 29.64 22.95 0.62
N HIS A 106 30.13 21.91 -0.05
CA HIS A 106 29.38 21.21 -1.10
C HIS A 106 28.09 20.57 -0.55
N LEU A 107 28.14 19.99 0.65
CA LEU A 107 26.95 19.41 1.29
C LEU A 107 25.91 20.47 1.65
N LEU A 108 26.33 21.67 2.09
CA LEU A 108 25.42 22.79 2.34
C LEU A 108 24.73 23.28 1.06
N GLU A 109 25.43 23.29 -0.08
CA GLU A 109 24.83 23.63 -1.37
C GLU A 109 23.79 22.58 -1.82
N VAL A 110 24.13 21.30 -1.68
CA VAL A 110 23.20 20.19 -1.93
C VAL A 110 21.96 20.34 -1.06
N GLU A 111 22.15 20.57 0.23
CA GLU A 111 21.06 20.76 1.19
C GLU A 111 20.15 21.92 0.79
N ARG A 112 20.71 23.12 0.53
CA ARG A 112 19.92 24.28 0.12
C ARG A 112 19.11 24.01 -1.14
N LYS A 113 19.75 23.42 -2.16
CA LYS A 113 19.06 23.08 -3.41
C LYS A 113 17.98 22.04 -3.18
N MET A 114 18.24 21.06 -2.32
CA MET A 114 17.28 20.02 -1.97
C MET A 114 16.08 20.60 -1.18
N ALA A 115 16.33 21.45 -0.18
CA ALA A 115 15.29 22.10 0.61
C ALA A 115 14.32 22.92 -0.25
N VAL A 116 14.80 23.54 -1.33
CA VAL A 116 13.94 24.28 -2.27
C VAL A 116 13.21 23.36 -3.25
N THR A 117 13.91 22.40 -3.84
CA THR A 117 13.38 21.61 -4.98
C THR A 117 12.61 20.36 -4.55
N LYS A 118 12.98 19.73 -3.43
CA LYS A 118 12.48 18.41 -3.02
C LYS A 118 11.44 18.42 -1.92
N LYS A 119 11.23 19.55 -1.24
CA LYS A 119 10.25 19.72 -0.15
C LYS A 119 8.90 19.08 -0.41
N ARG A 120 8.18 19.54 -1.44
CA ARG A 120 6.88 18.98 -1.83
C ARG A 120 6.94 17.51 -2.27
N SER A 121 8.07 17.10 -2.85
CA SER A 121 8.24 15.72 -3.31
C SER A 121 8.37 14.76 -2.13
N PHE A 122 9.13 15.14 -1.11
CA PHE A 122 9.29 14.36 0.11
C PHE A 122 7.99 14.32 0.91
N GLU A 123 7.31 15.44 1.07
CA GLU A 123 5.98 15.49 1.71
C GLU A 123 4.99 14.51 1.06
N ARG A 124 4.82 14.57 -0.27
CA ARG A 124 3.94 13.66 -1.01
C ARG A 124 4.34 12.20 -0.86
N TRP A 125 5.64 11.94 -0.77
CA TRP A 125 6.13 10.59 -0.59
C TRP A 125 5.86 10.07 0.83
N VAL A 126 6.08 10.91 1.85
CA VAL A 126 5.81 10.61 3.26
C VAL A 126 4.32 10.36 3.46
N GLU A 127 3.46 11.23 2.91
CA GLU A 127 2.02 11.05 2.92
C GLU A 127 1.61 9.68 2.35
N LYS A 128 2.17 9.30 1.19
CA LYS A 128 1.93 7.98 0.59
C LYS A 128 2.47 6.84 1.44
N ALA A 129 3.61 7.02 2.12
CA ALA A 129 4.19 6.00 2.98
C ALA A 129 3.34 5.78 4.24
N LEU A 130 2.95 6.86 4.93
CA LEU A 130 2.05 6.82 6.08
C LEU A 130 0.68 6.23 5.70
N GLY A 131 0.11 6.66 4.58
CA GLY A 131 -1.14 6.10 4.06
C GLY A 131 -1.05 4.61 3.72
N ARG A 132 0.09 4.13 3.21
CA ARG A 132 0.34 2.70 2.99
C ARG A 132 0.41 1.93 4.30
N ARG A 133 1.08 2.46 5.33
CA ARG A 133 1.18 1.86 6.66
C ARG A 133 -0.20 1.72 7.31
N LEU A 134 -1.00 2.79 7.32
CA LEU A 134 -2.36 2.78 7.87
C LEU A 134 -3.27 1.76 7.14
N LYS A 135 -3.15 1.64 5.81
CA LYS A 135 -3.88 0.62 5.04
C LYS A 135 -3.41 -0.79 5.38
N GLY A 136 -2.11 -0.98 5.59
CA GLY A 136 -1.52 -2.25 6.05
C GLY A 136 -2.09 -2.67 7.40
N GLU A 137 -2.05 -1.78 8.40
CA GLU A 137 -2.59 -2.04 9.74
C GLU A 137 -4.09 -2.35 9.71
N ARG A 138 -4.88 -1.62 8.92
CA ARG A 138 -6.31 -1.91 8.73
C ARG A 138 -6.54 -3.28 8.07
N ARG A 139 -5.70 -3.66 7.10
CA ARG A 139 -5.79 -4.96 6.43
C ARG A 139 -5.42 -6.11 7.36
N GLU A 140 -4.41 -5.93 8.20
CA GLU A 140 -3.99 -6.89 9.22
C GLU A 140 -5.07 -7.07 10.29
N ARG A 141 -5.65 -5.99 10.80
CA ARG A 141 -6.80 -6.06 11.72
C ARG A 141 -7.97 -6.85 11.11
N ARG A 142 -8.37 -6.51 9.88
CA ARG A 142 -9.43 -7.27 9.17
C ARG A 142 -9.07 -8.73 8.92
N ARG A 143 -7.79 -9.04 8.74
CA ARG A 143 -7.33 -10.43 8.59
C ARG A 143 -7.45 -11.16 9.92
N PHE A 144 -6.98 -10.55 11.00
CA PHE A 144 -7.07 -11.08 12.35
C PHE A 144 -8.53 -11.30 12.78
N ASP A 145 -9.43 -10.34 12.53
CA ASP A 145 -10.85 -10.47 12.84
C ASP A 145 -11.51 -11.62 12.07
N ARG A 146 -11.15 -11.79 10.78
CA ARG A 146 -11.61 -12.93 9.96
C ARG A 146 -11.09 -14.25 10.49
N GLU A 147 -9.81 -14.34 10.84
CA GLU A 147 -9.21 -15.55 11.40
C GLU A 147 -9.86 -15.91 12.75
N ARG A 148 -10.12 -14.92 13.61
CA ARG A 148 -10.81 -15.10 14.87
C ARG A 148 -12.26 -15.55 14.68
N TRP A 149 -12.97 -14.93 13.75
CA TRP A 149 -14.34 -15.31 13.41
C TRP A 149 -14.40 -16.74 12.87
N LEU A 150 -13.53 -17.11 11.92
CA LEU A 150 -13.46 -18.47 11.38
C LEU A 150 -13.15 -19.51 12.45
N ARG A 151 -12.20 -19.22 13.36
CA ARG A 151 -11.91 -20.09 14.51
C ARG A 151 -13.11 -20.24 15.44
N GLY A 152 -13.76 -19.13 15.80
CA GLY A 152 -14.97 -19.16 16.63
C GLY A 152 -16.13 -19.93 15.98
N TRP A 153 -16.31 -19.82 14.66
CA TRP A 153 -17.28 -20.62 13.92
C TRP A 153 -16.91 -22.10 13.89
N GLY A 154 -15.63 -22.42 13.70
CA GLY A 154 -15.14 -23.80 13.78
C GLY A 154 -15.35 -24.42 15.16
N GLU A 155 -15.05 -23.66 16.22
CA GLU A 155 -15.31 -24.05 17.61
C GLU A 155 -16.82 -24.24 17.85
N TRP A 156 -17.66 -23.31 17.39
CA TRP A 156 -19.12 -23.41 17.52
C TRP A 156 -19.71 -24.62 16.77
N LEU A 157 -19.26 -24.90 15.55
CA LEU A 157 -19.65 -26.10 14.79
C LEU A 157 -19.08 -27.40 15.38
N GLY A 158 -17.96 -27.30 16.10
CA GLY A 158 -17.31 -28.41 16.79
C GLY A 158 -18.00 -28.81 18.09
N LEU A 159 -18.74 -27.89 18.73
CA LEU A 159 -19.50 -28.18 19.95
C LEU A 159 -20.57 -29.24 19.69
N ASP A 160 -20.58 -30.29 20.53
CA ASP A 160 -21.53 -31.39 20.43
C ASP A 160 -22.99 -30.95 20.57
N THR A 161 -23.24 -29.92 21.38
CA THR A 161 -24.56 -29.30 21.55
C THR A 161 -25.08 -28.70 20.24
N THR A 162 -24.21 -28.03 19.47
CA THR A 162 -24.58 -27.44 18.18
C THR A 162 -24.85 -28.52 17.13
N ARG A 163 -24.07 -29.61 17.14
CA ARG A 163 -24.30 -30.76 16.26
C ARG A 163 -25.64 -31.43 16.55
N GLN A 164 -25.95 -31.68 17.82
CA GLN A 164 -27.22 -32.27 18.23
C GLN A 164 -28.43 -31.40 17.82
N ALA A 165 -28.30 -30.07 17.87
CA ALA A 165 -29.35 -29.15 17.44
C ALA A 165 -29.51 -29.03 15.91
N LEU A 166 -28.41 -29.14 15.13
CA LEU A 166 -28.43 -28.99 13.67
C LEU A 166 -28.82 -30.26 12.90
N LEU A 167 -28.60 -31.45 13.48
CA LEU A 167 -28.95 -32.74 12.88
C LEU A 167 -30.44 -32.87 12.47
N PRO A 168 -31.45 -32.56 13.32
CA PRO A 168 -32.85 -32.67 12.92
C PRO A 168 -33.24 -31.68 11.80
N LEU A 169 -32.57 -30.53 11.74
CA LEU A 169 -32.86 -29.49 10.75
C LEU A 169 -32.28 -29.84 9.37
N THR A 170 -31.07 -30.39 9.34
CA THR A 170 -30.43 -30.87 8.10
C THR A 170 -31.15 -32.10 7.53
N THR A 171 -31.58 -33.03 8.38
CA THR A 171 -32.38 -34.19 7.97
C THR A 171 -33.73 -33.79 7.37
N LEU A 172 -34.44 -32.83 7.97
CA LEU A 172 -35.68 -32.28 7.40
C LEU A 172 -35.45 -31.62 6.03
N LEU A 173 -34.37 -30.86 5.86
CA LEU A 173 -34.02 -30.24 4.57
C LEU A 173 -33.79 -31.29 3.49
N VAL A 174 -33.00 -32.33 3.76
CA VAL A 174 -32.75 -33.43 2.81
C VAL A 174 -34.05 -34.16 2.47
N LEU A 175 -34.87 -34.45 3.47
CA LEU A 175 -36.17 -35.10 3.26
C LEU A 175 -37.11 -34.23 2.42
N SER A 176 -37.13 -32.92 2.63
CA SER A 176 -37.95 -31.99 1.84
C SER A 176 -37.47 -31.87 0.39
N ALA A 177 -36.15 -31.86 0.16
CA ALA A 177 -35.57 -31.83 -1.17
C ALA A 177 -35.84 -33.13 -1.95
N LEU A 178 -35.69 -34.28 -1.29
CA LEU A 178 -36.00 -35.59 -1.86
C LEU A 178 -37.49 -35.75 -2.14
N ALA A 179 -38.36 -35.36 -1.20
CA ALA A 179 -39.81 -35.40 -1.38
C ALA A 179 -40.25 -34.47 -2.51
N GLY A 180 -39.72 -33.25 -2.56
CA GLY A 180 -40.00 -32.28 -3.63
C GLY A 180 -39.55 -32.76 -5.01
N SER A 181 -38.34 -33.34 -5.11
CA SER A 181 -37.84 -33.94 -6.36
C SER A 181 -38.67 -35.15 -6.80
N TRP A 182 -39.08 -36.00 -5.86
CA TRP A 182 -39.89 -37.17 -6.15
C TRP A 182 -41.32 -36.82 -6.56
N LEU A 183 -41.94 -35.83 -5.93
CA LEU A 183 -43.26 -35.32 -6.31
C LEU A 183 -43.20 -34.56 -7.65
N GLY A 184 -42.18 -33.73 -7.87
CA GLY A 184 -42.00 -32.98 -9.12
C GLY A 184 -41.74 -33.87 -10.34
N SER A 185 -40.94 -34.94 -10.19
CA SER A 185 -40.72 -35.92 -11.25
C SER A 185 -41.98 -36.68 -11.67
N ARG A 186 -42.95 -36.87 -10.74
CA ARG A 186 -44.26 -37.47 -11.07
C ARG A 186 -45.17 -36.53 -11.87
N GLN A 187 -45.04 -35.21 -11.73
CA GLN A 187 -45.84 -34.23 -12.47
C GLN A 187 -45.32 -33.99 -13.90
N PHE A 188 -44.01 -34.14 -14.16
CA PHE A 188 -43.41 -33.93 -15.48
C PHE A 188 -43.75 -35.04 -16.50
N CYS A 189 -44.11 -36.24 -16.03
CA CYS A 189 -44.47 -37.38 -16.89
C CYS A 189 -45.97 -37.53 -17.16
N ARG A 190 -46.81 -36.51 -16.89
CA ARG A 190 -48.20 -36.50 -17.36
C ARG A 190 -48.25 -35.95 -18.79
N PRO A 191 -48.42 -36.77 -19.84
CA PRO A 191 -48.71 -36.22 -21.16
C PRO A 191 -50.07 -35.54 -21.09
N GLY A 192 -50.10 -34.22 -21.29
CA GLY A 192 -51.35 -33.51 -21.56
C GLY A 192 -51.95 -34.08 -22.84
N LEU A 193 -52.99 -34.90 -22.70
CA LEU A 193 -53.82 -35.34 -23.81
C LEU A 193 -54.54 -34.12 -24.39
N VAL A 194 -53.87 -33.41 -25.29
CA VAL A 194 -54.51 -32.50 -26.24
C VAL A 194 -55.15 -33.39 -27.30
N GLN A 195 -56.47 -33.61 -27.22
CA GLN A 195 -57.24 -34.17 -28.32
C GLN A 195 -57.31 -33.15 -29.46
N PRO A 196 -56.86 -33.44 -30.68
CA PRO A 196 -57.21 -32.63 -31.83
C PRO A 196 -58.67 -32.94 -32.21
N GLY A 197 -59.53 -31.91 -32.17
CA GLY A 197 -60.90 -31.99 -32.67
C GLY A 197 -60.89 -32.21 -34.19
N ILE A 198 -61.39 -33.37 -34.62
CA ILE A 198 -61.71 -33.65 -36.02
C ILE A 198 -63.17 -33.22 -36.23
N GLU A 199 -63.40 -32.05 -36.82
CA GLU A 199 -64.71 -31.72 -37.38
C GLU A 199 -64.85 -32.42 -38.74
N ARG A 200 -65.79 -33.37 -38.82
CA ARG A 200 -66.27 -33.95 -40.07
C ARG A 200 -67.56 -33.24 -40.47
N ASN A 201 -67.55 -32.75 -41.72
CA ASN A 201 -68.68 -32.19 -42.47
C ASN A 201 -69.99 -32.97 -42.29
N LEU A 202 -71.09 -32.23 -42.16
CA LEU A 202 -72.37 -32.46 -42.83
C LEU A 202 -73.04 -31.13 -43.13
#